data_AF-A0ABD6BXH0-F1
#
_entry.id   AF-A0ABD6BXH0-F1
#
_cell.length_a   1.000
_cell.length_b   1.000
_cell.length_c   1.000
_cell.angle_alpha   90.00
_cell.angle_beta   90.00
_cell.angle_gamma   90.00
#
_symmetry.space_group_name_H-M   'P 1'
#
loop_
_entity.id
_entity.type
_entity.pdbx_description
1 polymer ?
#
loop_
_entity_poly.entity_id
_entity_poly.type
_entity_poly.pdbx_seq_one_letter_code
_entity_poly.pdbx_strand_id
1 'polypeptide(L)'
;MELAELIDAEAMESEDLEYKSADDHSESILRELVSLANNGGGRLIVGIKENDGEIVKIEDVTENGDPSGLEESLQNQIRDKVEPPIRLNYELAHYDSKTLVEISVSNEEEIHSLEINGKPVFPMRHGSTTGYLGCHDLSRIFQSKGLGLAQNTREESDQESVDGRSDYWGDITRERDWSGGVYRSGTIDQIPEPDPPRYSAPQNRLIVESGGRDIVMFGSTGIDPANTDQSTVRVRDRISLAEVSDIQSCLENIEKSLSSSSYLSHSYAIKYGPRQLVGRGIENFIEDTQRIRQVCARLTPGGDAVSKSVRPIGVISFPVSEGIGFLEMQWNGDTLRRGRSSLHILLRNIPLDPTPYQELFTELGGDPQSFERQTRLQLLRINGDSTLDQTSRMTFEPDHEFEHTDVVANNPFYGSAERINDAFDIEIPKQICEGLSRVNRLPFDVSGGVHPKDRSFSFDHIEVLQMDGLIQTFIIEPFSHSRKTDADIPRIDLGIPSEE
;
A
#
# COMPACT_ATOMS: atom_id res chain seq x y z
N MET A 1 -12.83 -17.86 25.47
CA MET A 1 -14.28 -17.77 25.70
C MET A 1 -14.89 -19.01 25.12
N GLU A 2 -15.64 -19.76 25.93
CA GLU A 2 -16.27 -21.02 25.50
C GLU A 2 -17.35 -20.73 24.46
N LEU A 3 -17.66 -21.70 23.58
CA LEU A 3 -18.65 -21.51 22.51
C LEU A 3 -20.03 -21.06 23.05
N ALA A 4 -20.49 -21.69 24.13
CA ALA A 4 -21.78 -21.35 24.74
C ALA A 4 -21.82 -19.88 25.22
N GLU A 5 -20.71 -19.37 25.76
CA GLU A 5 -20.61 -17.98 26.20
C GLU A 5 -20.66 -17.01 25.02
N LEU A 6 -20.05 -17.35 23.87
CA LEU A 6 -20.13 -16.54 22.66
C LEU A 6 -21.57 -16.43 22.15
N ILE A 7 -22.28 -17.55 22.10
CA ILE A 7 -23.65 -17.61 21.62
C ILE A 7 -24.59 -16.88 22.58
N ASP A 8 -24.47 -17.13 23.89
CA ASP A 8 -25.30 -16.48 24.92
C ASP A 8 -25.07 -14.95 24.98
N ALA A 9 -23.86 -14.50 24.66
CA ALA A 9 -23.51 -13.09 24.58
C ALA A 9 -23.91 -12.42 23.25
N GLU A 10 -24.47 -13.18 22.29
CA GLU A 10 -24.73 -12.73 20.92
C GLU A 10 -23.49 -12.04 20.33
N ALA A 11 -22.33 -12.67 20.49
CA ALA A 11 -21.07 -12.12 19.99
C ALA A 11 -21.17 -11.90 18.47
N MET A 12 -20.81 -10.70 18.02
CA MET A 12 -20.78 -10.37 16.60
C MET A 12 -19.54 -10.98 15.93
N GLU A 13 -19.62 -11.22 14.62
CA GLU A 13 -18.44 -11.55 13.81
C GLU A 13 -17.36 -10.48 13.96
N SER A 14 -16.12 -10.94 13.86
CA SER A 14 -14.95 -10.09 14.04
C SER A 14 -13.75 -10.65 13.28
N GLU A 15 -12.59 -10.02 13.46
CA GLU A 15 -11.36 -10.38 12.76
C GLU A 15 -10.86 -11.80 13.08
N ASP A 16 -11.31 -12.39 14.19
CA ASP A 16 -10.93 -13.72 14.66
C ASP A 16 -12.13 -14.66 14.88
N LEU A 17 -13.35 -14.24 14.52
CA LEU A 17 -14.59 -15.02 14.71
C LEU A 17 -15.50 -14.93 13.47
N GLU A 18 -15.91 -16.10 12.96
CA GLU A 18 -16.84 -16.23 11.83
C GLU A 18 -17.99 -17.19 12.13
N TYR A 19 -19.18 -16.88 11.61
CA TYR A 19 -20.32 -17.78 11.60
C TYR A 19 -20.66 -18.26 10.18
N LYS A 20 -21.04 -19.54 10.08
CA LYS A 20 -21.55 -20.16 8.86
C LYS A 20 -22.77 -21.01 9.14
N SER A 21 -23.72 -20.99 8.21
CA SER A 21 -24.88 -21.87 8.24
C SER A 21 -24.47 -23.31 7.94
N ALA A 22 -25.26 -24.27 8.41
CA ALA A 22 -25.01 -25.68 8.12
C ALA A 22 -25.14 -26.04 6.63
N ASP A 23 -25.79 -25.18 5.83
CA ASP A 23 -25.98 -25.35 4.38
C ASP A 23 -24.87 -24.69 3.55
N ASP A 24 -23.90 -24.01 4.17
CA ASP A 24 -22.86 -23.31 3.45
C ASP A 24 -21.90 -24.26 2.72
N HIS A 25 -21.49 -23.86 1.52
CA HIS A 25 -20.55 -24.63 0.72
C HIS A 25 -19.16 -24.67 1.36
N SER A 26 -18.52 -25.84 1.32
CA SER A 26 -17.18 -26.03 1.88
C SER A 26 -16.10 -25.13 1.27
N GLU A 27 -16.26 -24.69 0.02
CA GLU A 27 -15.38 -23.68 -0.58
C GLU A 27 -15.52 -22.30 0.07
N SER A 28 -16.74 -21.92 0.48
CA SER A 28 -17.00 -20.68 1.21
C SER A 28 -16.30 -20.73 2.57
N ILE A 29 -16.48 -21.85 3.29
CA ILE A 29 -15.83 -22.12 4.57
C ILE A 29 -14.31 -22.09 4.43
N LEU A 30 -13.76 -22.75 3.41
CA LEU A 30 -12.32 -22.77 3.14
C LEU A 30 -11.74 -21.37 2.94
N ARG A 31 -12.43 -20.51 2.16
CA ARG A 31 -11.98 -19.13 1.95
C ARG A 31 -11.88 -18.36 3.26
N GLU A 32 -12.87 -18.50 4.13
CA GLU A 32 -12.85 -17.84 5.44
C GLU A 32 -11.73 -18.41 6.34
N LEU A 33 -11.52 -19.73 6.35
CA LEU A 33 -10.41 -20.35 7.11
C LEU A 33 -9.03 -19.85 6.66
N VAL A 34 -8.81 -19.72 5.35
CA VAL A 34 -7.57 -19.14 4.80
C VAL A 34 -7.42 -17.67 5.20
N SER A 35 -8.51 -16.90 5.17
CA SER A 35 -8.49 -15.49 5.59
C SER A 35 -8.13 -15.32 7.07
N LEU A 36 -8.65 -16.20 7.94
CA LEU A 36 -8.34 -16.24 9.36
C LEU A 36 -6.87 -16.62 9.59
N ALA A 37 -6.37 -17.64 8.89
CA ALA A 37 -4.95 -18.03 8.95
C ALA A 37 -4.02 -16.85 8.65
N ASN A 38 -4.31 -16.13 7.56
CA ASN A 38 -3.55 -14.96 7.14
C ASN A 38 -3.69 -13.75 8.08
N ASN A 39 -4.70 -13.73 8.95
CA ASN A 39 -4.97 -12.64 9.88
C ASN A 39 -4.59 -12.96 11.34
N GLY A 40 -3.70 -13.93 11.56
CA GLY A 40 -3.23 -14.27 12.91
C GLY A 40 -4.06 -15.35 13.61
N GLY A 41 -4.85 -16.11 12.84
CA GLY A 41 -5.69 -17.20 13.33
C GLY A 41 -7.10 -16.75 13.74
N GLY A 42 -7.89 -17.70 14.20
CA GLY A 42 -9.25 -17.45 14.65
C GLY A 42 -10.12 -18.69 14.63
N ARG A 43 -11.43 -18.47 14.72
CA ARG A 43 -12.43 -19.52 14.90
C ARG A 43 -13.60 -19.31 13.94
N LEU A 44 -14.03 -20.38 13.30
CA LEU A 44 -15.21 -20.43 12.45
C LEU A 44 -16.18 -21.44 13.04
N ILE A 45 -17.42 -21.03 13.26
CA ILE A 45 -18.46 -21.87 13.85
C ILE A 45 -19.53 -22.15 12.79
N VAL A 46 -19.69 -23.43 12.44
CA VAL A 46 -20.69 -23.92 11.50
C VAL A 46 -21.93 -24.39 12.26
N GLY A 47 -23.09 -24.05 11.71
CA GLY A 47 -24.41 -24.28 12.33
C GLY A 47 -25.00 -23.02 12.96
N ILE A 48 -24.48 -21.84 12.62
CA ILE A 48 -25.03 -20.56 13.06
C ILE A 48 -25.34 -19.72 11.84
N LYS A 49 -26.63 -19.39 11.68
CA LYS A 49 -27.10 -18.46 10.66
C LYS A 49 -27.25 -17.08 11.28
N GLU A 50 -26.53 -16.13 10.69
CA GLU A 50 -26.58 -14.73 11.06
C GLU A 50 -27.27 -13.86 10.00
N ASN A 51 -27.69 -12.68 10.42
CA ASN A 51 -28.12 -11.60 9.56
C ASN A 51 -27.74 -10.27 10.20
N ASP A 52 -26.92 -9.47 9.51
CA ASP A 52 -26.48 -8.15 9.96
C ASP A 52 -25.83 -8.16 11.37
N GLY A 53 -25.06 -9.21 11.67
CA GLY A 53 -24.33 -9.38 12.93
C GLY A 53 -25.16 -9.90 14.11
N GLU A 54 -26.44 -10.22 13.89
CA GLU A 54 -27.29 -10.89 14.88
C GLU A 54 -27.43 -12.38 14.56
N ILE A 55 -27.34 -13.23 15.59
CA ILE A 55 -27.59 -14.67 15.47
C ILE A 55 -29.10 -14.88 15.27
N VAL A 56 -29.49 -15.24 14.05
CA VAL A 56 -30.90 -15.47 13.69
C VAL A 56 -31.34 -16.88 14.04
N LYS A 57 -30.45 -17.86 13.84
CA LYS A 57 -30.80 -19.27 14.02
C LYS A 57 -29.57 -20.12 14.30
N ILE A 58 -29.71 -21.02 15.26
CA ILE A 58 -28.77 -22.11 15.52
C ILE A 58 -29.32 -23.37 14.84
N GLU A 59 -28.48 -24.07 14.09
CA GLU A 59 -28.80 -25.20 13.23
C GLU A 59 -28.03 -26.42 13.71
N ASP A 60 -28.67 -27.59 13.69
CA ASP A 60 -27.95 -28.83 14.02
C ASP A 60 -27.25 -29.34 12.77
N VAL A 61 -25.93 -29.32 12.76
CA VAL A 61 -25.12 -29.74 11.61
C VAL A 61 -25.34 -31.20 11.22
N THR A 62 -25.87 -32.03 12.15
CA THR A 62 -26.19 -33.44 11.86
C THR A 62 -27.45 -33.63 11.02
N GLU A 63 -28.32 -32.62 10.91
CA GLU A 63 -29.50 -32.68 10.04
C GLU A 63 -29.10 -32.73 8.55
N ASN A 64 -27.92 -32.22 8.23
CA ASN A 64 -27.37 -32.15 6.86
C ASN A 64 -26.41 -33.29 6.51
N GLY A 65 -26.21 -34.25 7.41
CA GLY A 65 -25.34 -35.41 7.21
C GLY A 65 -24.37 -35.64 8.36
N ASP A 66 -23.36 -36.47 8.11
CA ASP A 66 -22.30 -36.73 9.08
C ASP A 66 -21.29 -35.54 9.09
N PRO A 67 -21.09 -34.85 10.23
CA PRO A 67 -20.14 -33.74 10.32
C PRO A 67 -18.71 -34.10 9.90
N SER A 68 -18.31 -35.37 10.05
CA SER A 68 -16.99 -35.84 9.61
C SER A 68 -16.75 -35.71 8.10
N GLY A 69 -17.83 -35.69 7.30
CA GLY A 69 -17.73 -35.44 5.86
C GLY A 69 -17.30 -34.01 5.54
N LEU A 70 -17.65 -33.03 6.38
CA LEU A 70 -17.18 -31.65 6.23
C LEU A 70 -15.68 -31.55 6.54
N GLU A 71 -15.22 -32.20 7.62
CA GLU A 71 -13.80 -32.26 7.98
C GLU A 71 -12.97 -32.85 6.84
N GLU A 72 -13.37 -34.02 6.32
CA GLU A 72 -12.70 -34.68 5.21
C GLU A 72 -12.69 -33.82 3.93
N SER A 73 -13.83 -33.17 3.62
CA SER A 73 -13.93 -32.26 2.47
C SER A 73 -12.96 -31.09 2.59
N LEU A 74 -12.88 -30.44 3.77
CA LEU A 74 -12.00 -29.31 4.00
C LEU A 74 -10.52 -29.72 3.94
N GLN A 75 -10.15 -30.83 4.57
CA GLN A 75 -8.77 -31.36 4.53
C GLN A 75 -8.32 -31.67 3.10
N ASN A 76 -9.20 -32.26 2.28
CA ASN A 76 -8.91 -32.50 0.88
C ASN A 76 -8.73 -31.19 0.10
N GLN A 77 -9.60 -30.19 0.32
CA GLN A 77 -9.47 -28.91 -0.37
C GLN A 77 -8.25 -28.11 0.07
N ILE A 78 -7.87 -28.16 1.36
CA ILE A 78 -6.63 -27.53 1.84
C ILE A 78 -5.43 -28.12 1.11
N ARG A 79 -5.34 -29.46 1.07
CA ARG A 79 -4.25 -30.14 0.36
C ARG A 79 -4.18 -29.76 -1.12
N ASP A 80 -5.33 -29.62 -1.77
CA ASP A 80 -5.40 -29.50 -3.21
C ASP A 80 -5.40 -28.04 -3.70
N LYS A 81 -5.79 -27.08 -2.85
CA LYS A 81 -6.01 -25.67 -3.24
C LYS A 81 -5.29 -24.65 -2.37
N VAL A 82 -4.70 -25.01 -1.23
CA VAL A 82 -4.09 -24.05 -0.31
C VAL A 82 -2.59 -24.28 -0.21
N GLU A 83 -1.81 -23.23 -0.48
CA GLU A 83 -0.34 -23.28 -0.46
C GLU A 83 0.25 -22.07 0.28
N PRO A 84 1.07 -22.27 1.32
CA PRO A 84 1.30 -23.53 2.03
C PRO A 84 0.02 -24.03 2.73
N PRO A 85 -0.14 -25.34 2.99
CA PRO A 85 -1.37 -25.88 3.59
C PRO A 85 -1.54 -25.45 5.06
N ILE A 86 -2.75 -24.99 5.41
CA ILE A 86 -3.11 -24.57 6.77
C ILE A 86 -3.46 -25.77 7.67
N ARG A 87 -3.21 -25.64 8.98
CA ARG A 87 -3.64 -26.64 9.98
C ARG A 87 -4.94 -26.26 10.64
N LEU A 88 -5.91 -27.16 10.59
CA LEU A 88 -7.20 -27.01 11.27
C LEU A 88 -7.23 -27.81 12.57
N ASN A 89 -7.85 -27.25 13.60
CA ASN A 89 -8.39 -28.01 14.72
C ASN A 89 -9.92 -28.03 14.61
N TYR A 90 -10.48 -29.24 14.51
CA TYR A 90 -11.90 -29.48 14.24
C TYR A 90 -12.53 -30.11 15.49
N GLU A 91 -13.55 -29.46 16.05
CA GLU A 91 -14.21 -29.90 17.27
C GLU A 91 -15.73 -29.90 17.10
N LEU A 92 -16.39 -30.94 17.61
CA LEU A 92 -17.84 -30.99 17.73
C LEU A 92 -18.25 -30.36 19.06
N ALA A 93 -19.05 -29.32 18.96
CA ALA A 93 -19.58 -28.63 20.11
C ALA A 93 -21.10 -28.86 20.22
N HIS A 94 -21.61 -28.82 21.45
CA HIS A 94 -23.03 -29.04 21.70
C HIS A 94 -23.62 -27.81 22.39
N TYR A 95 -24.68 -27.27 21.81
CA TYR A 95 -25.39 -26.11 22.34
C TYR A 95 -26.91 -26.31 22.22
N ASP A 96 -27.63 -26.20 23.34
CA ASP A 96 -29.09 -26.40 23.43
C ASP A 96 -29.60 -27.66 22.69
N SER A 97 -28.95 -28.80 22.93
CA SER A 97 -29.24 -30.09 22.29
C SER A 97 -29.00 -30.16 20.77
N LYS A 98 -28.38 -29.15 20.18
CA LYS A 98 -27.92 -29.14 18.78
C LYS A 98 -26.42 -29.38 18.71
N THR A 99 -25.98 -30.01 17.63
CA THR A 99 -24.56 -30.19 17.34
C THR A 99 -24.07 -29.07 16.41
N LEU A 100 -22.97 -28.44 16.79
CA LEU A 100 -22.26 -27.42 16.02
C LEU A 100 -20.84 -27.91 15.72
N VAL A 101 -20.20 -27.27 14.75
CA VAL A 101 -18.79 -27.52 14.43
C VAL A 101 -17.99 -26.26 14.72
N GLU A 102 -16.99 -26.36 15.58
CA GLU A 102 -16.00 -25.31 15.80
C GLU A 102 -14.72 -25.69 15.05
N ILE A 103 -14.30 -24.85 14.11
CA ILE A 103 -13.05 -25.00 13.37
C ILE A 103 -12.14 -23.85 13.78
N SER A 104 -10.98 -24.17 14.33
CA SER A 104 -9.98 -23.17 14.70
C SER A 104 -8.74 -23.30 13.84
N VAL A 105 -8.15 -22.15 13.51
CA VAL A 105 -6.90 -22.03 12.76
C VAL A 105 -5.91 -21.26 13.61
N SER A 106 -4.69 -21.78 13.73
CA SER A 106 -3.64 -21.11 14.48
C SER A 106 -3.07 -19.92 13.71
N ASN A 107 -2.46 -18.98 14.44
CA ASN A 107 -1.59 -17.98 13.84
C ASN A 107 -0.41 -18.70 13.17
N GLU A 108 -0.31 -18.57 11.84
CA GLU A 108 0.81 -19.10 11.07
C GLU A 108 1.71 -17.95 10.59
N GLU A 109 3.03 -18.18 10.57
CA GLU A 109 4.01 -17.16 10.18
C GLU A 109 4.05 -16.95 8.65
N GLU A 110 3.49 -17.87 7.87
CA GLU A 110 3.48 -17.83 6.40
C GLU A 110 2.18 -17.16 5.88
N ILE A 111 2.21 -16.70 4.63
CA ILE A 111 0.99 -16.28 3.94
C ILE A 111 0.49 -17.43 3.09
N HIS A 112 -0.78 -17.75 3.25
CA HIS A 112 -1.48 -18.82 2.56
C HIS A 112 -2.22 -18.29 1.33
N SER A 113 -1.91 -18.86 0.18
CA SER A 113 -2.67 -18.67 -1.05
C SER A 113 -3.80 -19.70 -1.14
N LEU A 114 -4.88 -19.32 -1.82
CA LEU A 114 -6.00 -20.18 -2.19
C LEU A 114 -6.11 -20.19 -3.72
N GLU A 115 -6.14 -21.38 -4.33
CA GLU A 115 -6.36 -21.52 -5.77
C GLU A 115 -7.84 -21.34 -6.11
N ILE A 116 -8.13 -20.31 -6.92
CA ILE A 116 -9.45 -20.06 -7.49
C ILE A 116 -9.30 -19.98 -9.02
N ASN A 117 -9.97 -20.87 -9.74
CA ASN A 117 -9.92 -20.95 -11.21
C ASN A 117 -8.49 -21.08 -11.77
N GLY A 118 -7.63 -21.88 -11.11
CA GLY A 118 -6.24 -22.10 -11.52
C GLY A 118 -5.31 -20.91 -11.27
N LYS A 119 -5.71 -19.94 -10.45
CA LYS A 119 -4.89 -18.79 -10.05
C LYS A 119 -4.80 -18.71 -8.53
N PRO A 120 -3.60 -18.45 -7.98
CA PRO A 120 -3.47 -18.17 -6.55
C PRO A 120 -4.06 -16.79 -6.24
N VAL A 121 -4.89 -16.73 -5.22
CA VAL A 121 -5.32 -15.49 -4.55
C VAL A 121 -4.98 -15.57 -3.07
N PHE A 122 -4.95 -14.43 -2.38
CA PHE A 122 -4.51 -14.37 -1.00
C PHE A 122 -5.60 -13.75 -0.12
N PRO A 123 -6.58 -14.55 0.34
CA PRO A 123 -7.65 -14.04 1.20
C PRO A 123 -7.09 -13.45 2.50
N MET A 124 -7.60 -12.31 2.93
CA MET A 124 -7.24 -11.70 4.23
C MET A 124 -8.46 -11.04 4.85
N ARG A 125 -8.57 -11.08 6.18
CA ARG A 125 -9.63 -10.40 6.91
C ARG A 125 -9.41 -8.90 7.01
N HIS A 126 -10.51 -8.17 6.90
CA HIS A 126 -10.65 -6.76 7.22
C HIS A 126 -11.93 -6.59 8.04
N GLY A 127 -11.83 -6.52 9.36
CA GLY A 127 -12.99 -6.60 10.25
C GLY A 127 -13.72 -7.94 10.10
N SER A 128 -15.04 -7.89 9.90
CA SER A 128 -15.91 -9.06 9.65
C SER A 128 -15.96 -9.50 8.18
N THR A 129 -15.15 -8.92 7.30
CA THR A 129 -15.21 -9.22 5.86
C THR A 129 -13.88 -9.77 5.34
N THR A 130 -13.97 -10.62 4.32
CA THR A 130 -12.80 -11.18 3.64
C THR A 130 -12.52 -10.44 2.33
N GLY A 131 -11.34 -9.83 2.25
CA GLY A 131 -10.75 -9.24 1.05
C GLY A 131 -9.66 -10.14 0.46
N TYR A 132 -8.96 -9.64 -0.58
CA TYR A 132 -7.80 -10.31 -1.16
C TYR A 132 -6.61 -9.36 -1.21
N LEU A 133 -5.43 -9.86 -0.86
CA LEU A 133 -4.21 -9.08 -0.91
C LEU A 133 -3.78 -8.82 -2.35
N GLY A 134 -3.45 -7.57 -2.63
CA GLY A 134 -2.78 -7.18 -3.87
C GLY A 134 -1.27 -7.46 -3.80
N CYS A 135 -0.59 -7.28 -4.94
CA CYS A 135 0.87 -7.40 -5.00
C CYS A 135 1.56 -6.42 -4.04
N HIS A 136 0.97 -5.24 -3.86
CA HIS A 136 1.45 -4.23 -2.93
C HIS A 136 1.42 -4.73 -1.47
N ASP A 137 0.27 -5.25 -1.02
CA ASP A 137 0.08 -5.77 0.32
C ASP A 137 1.02 -6.94 0.62
N LEU A 138 1.15 -7.86 -0.34
CA LEU A 138 2.09 -8.98 -0.23
C LEU A 138 3.52 -8.48 -0.07
N SER A 139 3.95 -7.51 -0.89
CA SER A 139 5.29 -6.94 -0.79
C SER A 139 5.55 -6.33 0.58
N ARG A 140 4.58 -5.60 1.15
CA ARG A 140 4.68 -5.04 2.51
C ARG A 140 4.77 -6.13 3.56
N ILE A 141 3.98 -7.20 3.46
CA ILE A 141 4.02 -8.30 4.43
C ILE A 141 5.36 -9.04 4.37
N PHE A 142 5.88 -9.32 3.18
CA PHE A 142 7.21 -9.93 3.04
C PHE A 142 8.34 -9.03 3.60
N GLN A 143 8.26 -7.72 3.39
CA GLN A 143 9.21 -6.76 3.96
C GLN A 143 9.12 -6.67 5.49
N SER A 144 7.90 -6.57 6.05
CA SER A 144 7.70 -6.48 7.50
C SER A 144 8.14 -7.75 8.24
N LYS A 145 8.02 -8.92 7.61
CA LYS A 145 8.50 -10.21 8.16
C LYS A 145 10.01 -10.43 8.04
N GLY A 146 10.77 -9.46 7.50
CA GLY A 146 12.23 -9.58 7.35
C GLY A 146 12.68 -10.70 6.40
N LEU A 147 11.75 -11.27 5.62
CA LEU A 147 12.00 -12.30 4.62
C LEU A 147 12.46 -11.64 3.31
N GLY A 148 13.54 -10.87 3.38
CA GLY A 148 14.34 -10.60 2.20
C GLY A 148 14.90 -11.94 1.72
N LEU A 149 14.71 -12.25 0.43
CA LEU A 149 15.28 -13.44 -0.22
C LEU A 149 16.78 -13.54 0.13
N ALA A 150 17.10 -14.40 1.09
CA ALA A 150 18.45 -14.65 1.55
C ALA A 150 19.25 -15.27 0.41
N GLN A 151 20.02 -14.45 -0.32
CA GLN A 151 21.09 -14.99 -1.14
C GLN A 151 22.30 -15.29 -0.26
N ASN A 152 22.49 -16.58 -0.01
CA ASN A 152 23.74 -17.25 0.33
C ASN A 152 24.56 -16.67 1.50
N THR A 153 24.28 -17.24 2.67
CA THR A 153 25.18 -17.38 3.81
C THR A 153 26.59 -17.77 3.35
N ARG A 154 27.58 -16.94 3.69
CA ARG A 154 28.94 -17.43 3.90
C ARG A 154 29.33 -17.07 5.32
N GLU A 155 29.33 -18.10 6.15
CA GLU A 155 29.90 -18.09 7.50
C GLU A 155 31.37 -17.64 7.40
N GLU A 156 31.75 -16.64 8.19
CA GLU A 156 32.94 -16.73 9.01
C GLU A 156 32.84 -15.74 10.17
N SER A 157 32.96 -16.32 11.36
CA SER A 157 33.05 -15.70 12.66
C SER A 157 34.27 -14.79 12.77
N ASP A 158 34.15 -13.65 13.45
CA ASP A 158 35.02 -13.34 14.58
C ASP A 158 34.35 -12.34 15.52
N GLN A 159 34.18 -12.77 16.76
CA GLN A 159 33.82 -11.94 17.91
C GLN A 159 35.05 -11.17 18.37
N GLU A 160 35.00 -9.84 18.33
CA GLU A 160 35.75 -9.02 19.29
C GLU A 160 34.87 -7.92 19.87
N SER A 161 34.91 -7.87 21.19
CA SER A 161 34.15 -7.01 22.07
C SER A 161 34.80 -5.64 22.26
N VAL A 162 33.95 -4.60 22.23
CA VAL A 162 33.93 -3.39 23.09
C VAL A 162 35.17 -2.48 23.07
N ASP A 163 34.99 -1.22 22.63
CA ASP A 163 35.21 -0.08 23.54
C ASP A 163 34.62 1.24 23.04
N GLY A 164 34.20 2.06 23.99
CA GLY A 164 33.26 3.16 23.80
C GLY A 164 33.82 4.45 23.20
N ARG A 165 32.89 5.29 22.74
CA ARG A 165 33.05 6.74 22.67
C ARG A 165 31.69 7.42 22.64
N SER A 166 31.29 7.86 23.83
CA SER A 166 30.32 8.91 24.07
C SER A 166 30.87 10.25 23.58
N ASP A 167 29.94 11.16 23.32
CA ASP A 167 30.06 12.62 23.18
C ASP A 167 30.33 13.13 21.77
N TYR A 168 29.26 13.60 21.10
CA TYR A 168 29.18 14.91 20.41
C TYR A 168 27.75 15.09 19.85
N TRP A 169 26.81 15.50 20.70
CA TRP A 169 25.55 16.11 20.25
C TRP A 169 25.46 17.50 20.89
N GLY A 170 25.99 18.48 20.14
CA GLY A 170 25.83 19.89 20.43
C GLY A 170 24.53 20.40 19.84
N ASP A 171 23.66 20.85 20.73
CA ASP A 171 22.43 21.62 20.50
C ASP A 171 22.52 22.65 19.35
N ILE A 172 21.60 22.54 18.39
CA ILE A 172 21.06 23.68 17.61
C ILE A 172 19.52 23.55 17.56
N THR A 173 18.91 23.99 18.66
CA THR A 173 17.75 24.90 18.75
C THR A 173 16.52 24.70 17.85
N ARG A 174 15.43 24.24 18.50
CA ARG A 174 14.12 24.91 18.67
C ARG A 174 13.42 25.48 17.42
N GLU A 175 12.55 24.67 16.84
CA GLU A 175 11.24 25.09 16.31
C GLU A 175 10.24 23.94 16.51
N ARG A 176 9.32 24.13 17.47
CA ARG A 176 8.15 23.32 17.87
C ARG A 176 8.31 21.79 17.74
N ASP A 177 8.62 21.16 18.87
CA ASP A 177 8.43 19.72 19.09
C ASP A 177 6.97 19.33 18.85
N TRP A 178 6.71 18.64 17.75
CA TRP A 178 5.53 17.79 17.58
C TRP A 178 5.84 16.50 18.33
N SER A 179 5.55 16.44 19.62
CA SER A 179 5.91 15.32 20.51
C SER A 179 5.07 14.04 20.26
N GLY A 180 4.66 13.81 19.01
CA GLY A 180 3.73 12.77 18.64
C GLY A 180 4.34 11.50 18.06
N GLY A 181 5.49 11.59 17.39
CA GLY A 181 6.04 10.48 16.59
C GLY A 181 5.89 10.73 15.09
N VAL A 182 6.44 9.79 14.29
CA VAL A 182 6.59 9.93 12.82
C VAL A 182 5.29 9.67 12.06
N TYR A 183 4.33 8.97 12.68
CA TYR A 183 3.10 8.47 12.07
C TYR A 183 1.83 8.89 12.82
N ARG A 184 0.74 9.17 12.09
CA ARG A 184 -0.60 9.41 12.66
C ARG A 184 -1.70 8.82 11.79
N SER A 185 -2.78 8.35 12.43
CA SER A 185 -4.00 7.88 11.76
C SER A 185 -5.23 8.68 12.21
N GLY A 186 -6.17 8.89 11.30
CA GLY A 186 -7.44 9.60 11.52
C GLY A 186 -8.54 9.06 10.61
N THR A 187 -9.81 9.34 10.91
CA THR A 187 -10.98 8.79 10.17
C THR A 187 -11.96 9.91 9.81
N ILE A 188 -12.61 9.79 8.64
CA ILE A 188 -13.63 10.74 8.19
C ILE A 188 -14.95 10.04 7.85
N ASP A 189 -16.08 10.60 8.31
CA ASP A 189 -17.41 9.98 8.18
C ASP A 189 -18.15 10.33 6.87
N GLN A 190 -17.86 11.48 6.25
CA GLN A 190 -18.52 11.91 5.02
C GLN A 190 -17.62 12.79 4.16
N ILE A 191 -17.63 12.50 2.86
CA ILE A 191 -16.90 13.27 1.86
C ILE A 191 -17.90 13.82 0.85
N PRO A 192 -17.99 15.13 0.61
CA PRO A 192 -18.76 15.65 -0.51
C PRO A 192 -18.10 15.28 -1.83
N GLU A 193 -18.85 15.40 -2.91
CA GLU A 193 -18.36 15.17 -4.27
C GLU A 193 -17.78 16.48 -4.84
N PRO A 194 -16.47 16.79 -4.70
CA PRO A 194 -15.91 17.89 -5.47
C PRO A 194 -16.00 17.52 -6.97
N ASP A 195 -16.26 18.50 -7.83
CA ASP A 195 -16.09 18.37 -9.28
C ASP A 195 -14.83 19.11 -9.74
N PRO A 196 -13.64 18.52 -9.52
CA PRO A 196 -12.37 19.12 -9.89
C PRO A 196 -12.19 19.21 -11.42
N PRO A 197 -11.35 20.15 -11.89
CA PRO A 197 -10.98 20.19 -13.30
C PRO A 197 -10.28 18.89 -13.74
N ARG A 198 -10.44 18.53 -15.01
CA ARG A 198 -9.81 17.34 -15.61
C ARG A 198 -8.93 17.73 -16.78
N TYR A 199 -7.85 16.99 -16.94
CA TYR A 199 -6.87 17.24 -17.98
C TYR A 199 -6.64 15.96 -18.80
N SER A 200 -6.55 16.13 -20.12
CA SER A 200 -6.14 15.04 -21.00
C SER A 200 -4.64 14.80 -20.82
N ALA A 201 -4.27 13.56 -20.53
CA ALA A 201 -2.90 13.11 -20.37
C ALA A 201 -2.53 12.12 -21.49
N PRO A 202 -1.23 11.89 -21.73
CA PRO A 202 -0.77 10.76 -22.53
C PRO A 202 -1.30 9.43 -21.98
N GLN A 203 -1.30 8.40 -22.82
CA GLN A 203 -1.63 7.05 -22.37
C GLN A 203 -0.70 6.64 -21.21
N ASN A 204 -1.25 5.95 -20.22
CA ASN A 204 -0.53 5.47 -19.02
C ASN A 204 0.10 6.59 -18.17
N ARG A 205 -0.42 7.81 -18.29
CA ARG A 205 -0.02 8.97 -17.47
C ARG A 205 -1.25 9.66 -16.92
N LEU A 206 -1.05 10.42 -15.85
CA LEU A 206 -2.05 11.31 -15.31
C LEU A 206 -1.47 12.73 -15.24
N ILE A 207 -2.30 13.73 -15.54
CA ILE A 207 -1.98 15.14 -15.30
C ILE A 207 -2.84 15.60 -14.14
N VAL A 208 -2.19 16.03 -13.06
CA VAL A 208 -2.84 16.59 -11.88
C VAL A 208 -2.47 18.05 -11.69
N GLU A 209 -3.40 18.79 -11.10
CA GLU A 209 -3.12 20.07 -10.50
C GLU A 209 -2.64 19.82 -9.07
N SER A 210 -1.55 20.45 -8.66
CA SER A 210 -1.06 20.40 -7.26
C SER A 210 -0.86 21.79 -6.68
N GLY A 211 -1.00 22.85 -7.49
CA GLY A 211 -0.81 24.24 -7.07
C GLY A 211 0.55 24.48 -6.42
N GLY A 212 0.71 25.63 -5.75
CA GLY A 212 1.84 25.90 -4.86
C GLY A 212 3.24 25.70 -5.48
N ARG A 213 4.20 25.39 -4.60
CA ARG A 213 5.56 25.04 -4.98
C ARG A 213 5.85 23.56 -4.73
N ASP A 214 4.85 22.72 -4.51
CA ASP A 214 5.09 21.37 -4.00
C ASP A 214 4.94 20.33 -5.12
N ILE A 215 5.67 19.22 -5.05
CA ILE A 215 5.50 18.07 -5.96
C ILE A 215 4.70 17.00 -5.24
N VAL A 216 3.79 16.37 -5.99
CA VAL A 216 3.06 15.20 -5.52
C VAL A 216 3.47 14.00 -6.35
N MET A 217 3.66 12.84 -5.73
CA MET A 217 3.87 11.58 -6.42
C MET A 217 2.85 10.58 -5.90
N PHE A 218 2.53 9.57 -6.72
CA PHE A 218 1.62 8.51 -6.33
C PHE A 218 2.34 7.18 -6.38
N GLY A 219 2.31 6.43 -5.28
CA GLY A 219 3.01 5.17 -5.15
C GLY A 219 3.36 4.90 -3.69
N SER A 220 4.10 3.81 -3.48
CA SER A 220 4.38 3.36 -2.12
C SER A 220 5.13 4.39 -1.29
N THR A 221 4.72 4.56 -0.03
CA THR A 221 5.50 5.32 0.94
C THR A 221 6.77 4.58 1.38
N GLY A 222 6.85 3.25 1.16
CA GLY A 222 7.99 2.40 1.50
C GLY A 222 8.26 2.28 3.02
N ILE A 223 7.40 2.87 3.83
CA ILE A 223 7.56 2.98 5.28
C ILE A 223 6.31 2.39 5.90
N ASP A 224 6.47 1.25 6.56
CA ASP A 224 5.37 0.60 7.26
C ASP A 224 4.92 1.46 8.46
N PRO A 225 3.68 1.98 8.46
CA PRO A 225 3.16 2.77 9.55
C PRO A 225 3.07 2.00 10.88
N ALA A 226 2.90 0.67 10.83
CA ALA A 226 2.80 -0.17 12.01
C ALA A 226 4.15 -0.38 12.72
N ASN A 227 5.26 -0.15 12.02
CA ASN A 227 6.63 -0.40 12.50
C ASN A 227 7.49 0.86 12.59
N THR A 228 6.92 2.07 12.43
CA THR A 228 7.64 3.35 12.52
C THR A 228 7.58 3.97 13.91
N ASP A 229 8.05 3.24 14.92
CA ASP A 229 7.70 3.62 16.28
C ASP A 229 8.22 4.98 16.74
N GLN A 230 9.40 5.48 16.31
CA GLN A 230 9.92 6.76 16.85
C GLN A 230 10.82 7.62 15.96
N SER A 231 11.37 7.11 14.86
CA SER A 231 12.24 7.90 13.98
C SER A 231 12.49 7.23 12.64
N THR A 232 12.87 8.03 11.65
CA THR A 232 13.45 7.59 10.38
C THR A 232 14.89 8.09 10.28
N VAL A 233 15.68 7.46 9.42
CA VAL A 233 17.04 7.89 9.10
C VAL A 233 17.04 8.41 7.68
N ARG A 234 17.52 9.63 7.49
CA ARG A 234 17.61 10.25 6.19
C ARG A 234 19.06 10.35 5.73
N VAL A 235 19.33 9.86 4.54
CA VAL A 235 20.57 10.08 3.80
C VAL A 235 20.27 11.00 2.63
N ARG A 236 21.09 12.03 2.42
CA ARG A 236 20.92 12.92 1.29
C ARG A 236 22.25 13.40 0.78
N ASP A 237 22.35 13.56 -0.53
CA ASP A 237 23.44 14.30 -1.13
C ASP A 237 23.11 14.84 -2.51
N ARG A 238 23.93 15.78 -2.99
CA ARG A 238 23.94 16.20 -4.38
C ARG A 238 24.70 15.19 -5.21
N ILE A 239 24.15 14.87 -6.37
CA ILE A 239 24.79 14.01 -7.35
C ILE A 239 25.07 14.79 -8.63
N SER A 240 26.07 14.32 -9.38
CA SER A 240 26.53 14.99 -10.59
C SER A 240 25.91 14.37 -11.85
N LEU A 241 24.72 14.86 -12.23
CA LEU A 241 24.13 14.58 -13.54
C LEU A 241 24.42 15.74 -14.49
N ALA A 242 25.12 15.48 -15.59
CA ALA A 242 25.50 16.48 -16.57
C ALA A 242 24.49 16.56 -17.73
N GLU A 243 23.99 15.42 -18.17
CA GLU A 243 23.11 15.25 -19.33
C GLU A 243 21.94 14.31 -19.03
N VAL A 244 20.87 14.39 -19.84
CA VAL A 244 19.68 13.54 -19.66
C VAL A 244 20.02 12.05 -19.83
N SER A 245 21.04 11.73 -20.64
CA SER A 245 21.56 10.36 -20.78
C SER A 245 22.12 9.78 -19.50
N ASP A 246 22.60 10.62 -18.57
CA ASP A 246 23.19 10.16 -17.31
C ASP A 246 22.12 9.64 -16.34
N ILE A 247 20.85 10.01 -16.55
CA ILE A 247 19.72 9.60 -15.71
C ILE A 247 19.57 8.08 -15.72
N GLN A 248 19.67 7.46 -16.89
CA GLN A 248 19.50 6.01 -17.04
C GLN A 248 20.56 5.25 -16.25
N SER A 249 21.85 5.55 -16.49
CA SER A 249 22.94 4.90 -15.76
C SER A 249 22.90 5.18 -14.26
N CYS A 250 22.41 6.34 -13.84
CA CYS A 250 22.19 6.64 -12.42
C CYS A 250 21.13 5.71 -11.81
N LEU A 251 19.98 5.54 -12.48
CA LEU A 251 18.90 4.65 -12.02
C LEU A 251 19.33 3.18 -12.03
N GLU A 252 20.06 2.74 -13.06
CA GLU A 252 20.63 1.38 -13.12
C GLU A 252 21.60 1.12 -11.96
N ASN A 253 22.43 2.10 -11.59
CA ASN A 253 23.31 1.99 -10.42
C ASN A 253 22.53 1.96 -9.11
N ILE A 254 21.48 2.78 -8.98
CA ILE A 254 20.58 2.75 -7.81
C ILE A 254 19.95 1.37 -7.67
N GLU A 255 19.38 0.81 -8.74
CA GLU A 255 18.78 -0.52 -8.72
C GLU A 255 19.81 -1.58 -8.35
N LYS A 256 20.99 -1.55 -8.97
CA LYS A 256 22.04 -2.52 -8.70
C LYS A 256 22.52 -2.48 -7.23
N SER A 257 22.61 -1.30 -6.63
CA SER A 257 23.22 -1.12 -5.31
C SER A 257 22.22 -1.17 -4.16
N LEU A 258 20.96 -0.79 -4.40
CA LEU A 258 19.95 -0.61 -3.34
C LEU A 258 18.69 -1.45 -3.51
N SER A 259 18.46 -2.05 -4.69
CA SER A 259 17.22 -2.79 -4.93
C SER A 259 17.19 -4.06 -4.09
N SER A 260 16.28 -4.08 -3.12
CA SER A 260 15.60 -5.32 -2.77
C SER A 260 14.76 -5.70 -3.99
N SER A 261 14.73 -6.97 -4.40
CA SER A 261 13.86 -7.50 -5.46
C SER A 261 12.38 -7.20 -5.18
N SER A 262 11.95 -5.96 -5.37
CA SER A 262 10.64 -5.47 -4.98
C SER A 262 9.80 -5.32 -6.23
N TYR A 263 8.65 -5.95 -6.22
CA TYR A 263 7.56 -5.78 -7.18
C TYR A 263 6.95 -4.36 -7.17
N LEU A 264 7.47 -3.47 -6.32
CA LEU A 264 7.02 -2.09 -6.21
C LEU A 264 7.60 -1.28 -7.36
N SER A 265 6.71 -0.67 -8.15
CA SER A 265 7.15 0.09 -9.30
C SER A 265 7.62 1.50 -8.95
N HIS A 266 8.58 1.98 -9.73
CA HIS A 266 9.06 3.34 -9.64
C HIS A 266 7.92 4.30 -9.89
N SER A 267 7.85 5.38 -9.14
CA SER A 267 6.80 6.40 -9.32
C SER A 267 7.46 7.74 -9.56
N TYR A 268 6.91 8.58 -10.44
CA TYR A 268 7.53 9.86 -10.75
C TYR A 268 6.53 10.96 -11.01
N ALA A 269 7.01 12.19 -10.86
CA ALA A 269 6.31 13.39 -11.23
C ALA A 269 7.24 14.40 -11.90
N ILE A 270 6.72 15.09 -12.92
CA ILE A 270 7.37 16.24 -13.56
C ILE A 270 6.43 17.43 -13.40
N LYS A 271 6.81 18.39 -12.56
CA LYS A 271 6.05 19.61 -12.29
C LYS A 271 6.51 20.77 -13.18
N TYR A 272 5.54 21.49 -13.73
CA TYR A 272 5.76 22.75 -14.44
C TYR A 272 4.57 23.70 -14.22
N GLY A 273 4.80 24.78 -13.47
CA GLY A 273 3.74 25.70 -13.07
C GLY A 273 2.78 25.06 -12.04
N PRO A 274 1.45 25.26 -12.15
CA PRO A 274 0.48 24.71 -11.19
C PRO A 274 0.19 23.22 -11.41
N ARG A 275 0.65 22.63 -12.51
CA ARG A 275 0.36 21.26 -12.93
C ARG A 275 1.60 20.40 -12.97
N GLN A 276 1.37 19.10 -12.95
CA GLN A 276 2.40 18.09 -13.04
C GLN A 276 1.91 16.87 -13.81
N LEU A 277 2.82 16.26 -14.54
CA LEU A 277 2.65 14.95 -15.13
C LEU A 277 3.08 13.93 -14.09
N VAL A 278 2.29 12.90 -13.86
CA VAL A 278 2.64 11.78 -12.99
C VAL A 278 2.60 10.48 -13.78
N GLY A 279 3.45 9.53 -13.41
CA GLY A 279 3.52 8.21 -14.02
C GLY A 279 4.23 7.21 -13.12
N ARG A 280 4.30 5.95 -13.59
CA ARG A 280 5.11 4.89 -12.99
C ARG A 280 6.08 4.29 -14.01
N GLY A 281 7.14 3.66 -13.55
CA GLY A 281 8.16 3.00 -14.36
C GLY A 281 9.35 3.88 -14.76
N ILE A 282 10.53 3.27 -14.88
CA ILE A 282 11.78 3.94 -15.24
C ILE A 282 11.78 4.36 -16.70
N GLU A 283 11.35 3.48 -17.60
CA GLU A 283 11.33 3.72 -19.05
C GLU A 283 10.45 4.92 -19.38
N ASN A 284 9.29 4.95 -18.72
CA ASN A 284 8.29 6.00 -18.78
C ASN A 284 8.86 7.36 -18.33
N PHE A 285 9.61 7.36 -17.22
CA PHE A 285 10.31 8.56 -16.74
C PHE A 285 11.41 9.01 -17.70
N ILE A 286 12.23 8.10 -18.21
CA ILE A 286 13.30 8.39 -19.18
C ILE A 286 12.69 9.00 -20.45
N GLU A 287 11.61 8.43 -20.97
CA GLU A 287 10.91 8.97 -22.15
C GLU A 287 10.44 10.41 -21.92
N ASP A 288 9.79 10.67 -20.78
CA ASP A 288 9.25 12.00 -20.47
C ASP A 288 10.35 13.04 -20.20
N THR A 289 11.48 12.65 -19.59
CA THR A 289 12.63 13.53 -19.37
C THR A 289 13.36 13.87 -20.69
N GLN A 290 13.46 12.92 -21.63
CA GLN A 290 13.95 13.18 -22.99
C GLN A 290 13.01 14.12 -23.77
N ARG A 291 11.72 14.11 -23.44
CA ARG A 291 10.68 14.95 -24.07
C ARG A 291 10.23 16.12 -23.20
N ILE A 292 11.07 16.61 -22.30
CA ILE A 292 10.69 17.59 -21.27
C ILE A 292 10.00 18.84 -21.81
N ARG A 293 10.37 19.34 -23.00
CA ARG A 293 9.70 20.49 -23.65
C ARG A 293 8.24 20.19 -24.01
N GLN A 294 7.96 18.98 -24.50
CA GLN A 294 6.60 18.56 -24.85
C GLN A 294 5.76 18.36 -23.59
N VAL A 295 6.36 17.79 -22.53
CA VAL A 295 5.74 17.68 -21.21
C VAL A 295 5.36 19.07 -20.69
N CYS A 296 6.30 20.01 -20.66
CA CYS A 296 6.04 21.39 -20.22
C CYS A 296 4.91 22.05 -21.01
N ALA A 297 4.89 21.91 -22.35
CA ALA A 297 3.84 22.47 -23.20
C ALA A 297 2.44 21.90 -22.88
N ARG A 298 2.35 20.61 -22.53
CA ARG A 298 1.10 19.96 -22.11
C ARG A 298 0.62 20.44 -20.74
N LEU A 299 1.55 20.71 -19.82
CA LEU A 299 1.22 21.20 -18.48
C LEU A 299 0.74 22.66 -18.48
N THR A 300 0.98 23.40 -19.57
CA THR A 300 0.55 24.80 -19.74
C THR A 300 -0.20 25.02 -21.07
N PRO A 301 -1.35 24.36 -21.27
CA PRO A 301 -2.15 24.51 -22.49
C PRO A 301 -2.69 25.93 -22.58
N GLY A 302 -2.63 26.53 -23.77
CA GLY A 302 -3.09 27.90 -24.02
C GLY A 302 -1.98 28.96 -24.00
N GLY A 303 -0.74 28.60 -23.65
CA GLY A 303 0.39 29.52 -23.73
C GLY A 303 0.36 30.65 -22.71
N ASP A 304 -0.42 30.51 -21.64
CA ASP A 304 -0.30 31.37 -20.46
C ASP A 304 1.17 31.45 -20.10
N ALA A 305 1.70 32.67 -20.08
CA ALA A 305 3.11 32.91 -19.88
C ALA A 305 3.48 32.52 -18.45
N VAL A 306 3.77 31.24 -18.24
CA VAL A 306 4.48 30.79 -17.06
C VAL A 306 5.76 31.60 -17.04
N SER A 307 5.99 32.31 -15.93
CA SER A 307 7.12 33.22 -15.79
C SER A 307 8.38 32.56 -16.33
N LYS A 308 9.21 33.30 -17.07
CA LYS A 308 10.51 32.82 -17.57
C LYS A 308 11.42 32.30 -16.46
N SER A 309 11.10 32.55 -15.20
CA SER A 309 11.78 32.02 -14.01
C SER A 309 11.36 30.62 -13.57
N VAL A 310 10.20 30.10 -14.03
CA VAL A 310 9.76 28.75 -13.67
C VAL A 310 10.58 27.75 -14.46
N ARG A 311 11.04 26.72 -13.77
CA ARG A 311 11.82 25.62 -14.31
C ARG A 311 11.11 24.33 -13.97
N PRO A 312 11.08 23.36 -14.89
CA PRO A 312 10.49 22.08 -14.57
C PRO A 312 11.38 21.36 -13.55
N ILE A 313 10.71 20.68 -12.63
CA ILE A 313 11.33 19.88 -11.58
C ILE A 313 10.73 18.49 -11.71
N GLY A 314 11.59 17.49 -11.66
CA GLY A 314 11.26 16.09 -11.85
C GLY A 314 11.75 15.33 -10.63
N VAL A 315 10.90 14.45 -10.12
CA VAL A 315 11.23 13.58 -9.00
C VAL A 315 10.80 12.18 -9.39
N ILE A 316 11.67 11.21 -9.20
CA ILE A 316 11.35 9.78 -9.27
C ILE A 316 11.63 9.18 -7.89
N SER A 317 10.65 8.49 -7.33
CA SER A 317 10.80 7.65 -6.15
C SER A 317 10.96 6.19 -6.53
N PHE A 318 11.72 5.48 -5.71
CA PHE A 318 12.03 4.08 -5.89
C PHE A 318 12.10 3.39 -4.52
N PRO A 319 11.62 2.13 -4.43
CA PRO A 319 11.75 1.35 -3.22
C PRO A 319 13.23 1.06 -2.93
N VAL A 320 13.59 1.01 -1.65
CA VAL A 320 14.88 0.48 -1.19
C VAL A 320 14.62 -0.47 -0.03
N SER A 321 15.59 -1.34 0.27
CA SER A 321 15.53 -2.15 1.48
C SER A 321 15.26 -1.24 2.69
N GLU A 322 14.13 -1.47 3.36
CA GLU A 322 13.75 -0.78 4.61
C GLU A 322 13.39 0.71 4.45
N GLY A 323 13.00 1.15 3.26
CA GLY A 323 12.55 2.52 3.07
C GLY A 323 12.25 2.91 1.63
N ILE A 324 12.47 4.19 1.35
CA ILE A 324 12.21 4.80 0.05
C ILE A 324 13.33 5.74 -0.35
N GLY A 325 13.76 5.65 -1.60
CA GLY A 325 14.68 6.60 -2.22
C GLY A 325 13.96 7.50 -3.22
N PHE A 326 14.55 8.66 -3.47
CA PHE A 326 14.08 9.56 -4.50
C PHE A 326 15.21 10.38 -5.11
N LEU A 327 15.13 10.54 -6.43
CA LEU A 327 16.04 11.34 -7.23
C LEU A 327 15.31 12.59 -7.71
N GLU A 328 15.76 13.75 -7.23
CA GLU A 328 15.24 15.04 -7.63
C GLU A 328 16.14 15.69 -8.69
N MET A 329 15.54 16.31 -9.69
CA MET A 329 16.23 16.96 -10.79
C MET A 329 15.52 18.25 -11.21
N GLN A 330 16.29 19.20 -11.75
CA GLN A 330 15.76 20.44 -12.32
C GLN A 330 16.36 20.70 -13.70
N TRP A 331 15.52 21.12 -14.66
CA TRP A 331 15.99 21.46 -16.00
C TRP A 331 16.11 22.97 -16.20
N ASN A 332 16.93 23.36 -17.17
CA ASN A 332 16.99 24.68 -17.77
C ASN A 332 16.74 24.54 -19.27
N GLY A 333 15.49 24.75 -19.68
CA GLY A 333 15.06 24.41 -21.04
C GLY A 333 14.99 22.89 -21.20
N ASP A 334 15.75 22.35 -22.15
CA ASP A 334 15.90 20.92 -22.44
C ASP A 334 17.14 20.28 -21.79
N THR A 335 17.93 21.05 -21.06
CA THR A 335 19.16 20.55 -20.44
C THR A 335 18.99 20.41 -18.93
N LEU A 336 19.62 19.40 -18.33
CA LEU A 336 19.70 19.30 -16.88
C LEU A 336 20.52 20.47 -16.31
N ARG A 337 20.08 20.98 -15.17
CA ARG A 337 20.82 22.03 -14.47
C ARG A 337 21.89 21.40 -13.60
N ARG A 338 23.16 21.58 -14.00
CA ARG A 338 24.33 21.10 -13.24
C ARG A 338 24.25 21.50 -11.76
N GLY A 339 24.52 20.54 -10.88
CA GLY A 339 24.51 20.72 -9.42
C GLY A 339 23.12 20.95 -8.81
N ARG A 340 22.04 20.67 -9.57
CA ARG A 340 20.65 20.70 -9.09
C ARG A 340 19.97 19.34 -9.25
N SER A 341 20.76 18.29 -9.05
CA SER A 341 20.28 16.94 -8.85
C SER A 341 20.65 16.50 -7.44
N SER A 342 19.74 15.84 -6.76
CA SER A 342 19.97 15.31 -5.41
C SER A 342 19.31 13.97 -5.25
N LEU A 343 20.04 13.07 -4.61
CA LEU A 343 19.58 11.76 -4.22
C LEU A 343 19.29 11.79 -2.73
N HIS A 344 18.13 11.29 -2.36
CA HIS A 344 17.68 11.22 -0.98
C HIS A 344 17.16 9.81 -0.71
N ILE A 345 17.41 9.33 0.49
CA ILE A 345 16.98 8.01 0.94
C ILE A 345 16.44 8.18 2.35
N LEU A 346 15.22 7.71 2.57
CA LEU A 346 14.53 7.71 3.84
C LEU A 346 14.35 6.27 4.28
N LEU A 347 14.97 5.91 5.39
CA LEU A 347 15.05 4.55 5.91
C LEU A 347 14.34 4.46 7.26
N ARG A 348 13.81 3.28 7.58
CA ARG A 348 13.38 2.96 8.95
C ARG A 348 14.57 3.02 9.89
N ASN A 349 14.35 3.44 11.13
CA ASN A 349 15.41 3.51 12.15
C ASN A 349 15.68 2.13 12.76
N ILE A 350 16.22 1.23 11.94
CA ILE A 350 16.74 -0.07 12.35
C ILE A 350 18.27 -0.11 12.15
N PRO A 351 19.01 -1.02 12.80
CA PRO A 351 20.42 -1.23 12.50
C PRO A 351 20.58 -1.59 11.01
N LEU A 352 21.17 -0.68 10.23
CA LEU A 352 21.38 -0.84 8.80
C LEU A 352 22.87 -0.90 8.52
N ASP A 353 23.27 -1.73 7.57
CA ASP A 353 24.60 -1.63 6.96
C ASP A 353 24.63 -0.37 6.07
N PRO A 354 25.43 0.66 6.40
CA PRO A 354 25.49 1.87 5.60
C PRO A 354 26.33 1.69 4.32
N THR A 355 27.07 0.58 4.18
CA THR A 355 28.05 0.36 3.11
C THR A 355 27.44 0.49 1.70
N PRO A 356 26.33 -0.17 1.36
CA PRO A 356 25.75 -0.07 0.01
C PRO A 356 25.35 1.36 -0.36
N TYR A 357 24.90 2.14 0.63
CA TYR A 357 24.54 3.54 0.44
C TYR A 357 25.77 4.40 0.23
N GLN A 358 26.80 4.25 1.05
CA GLN A 358 28.06 5.01 0.93
C GLN A 358 28.76 4.74 -0.41
N GLU A 359 28.80 3.47 -0.84
CA GLU A 359 29.35 3.09 -2.14
C GLU A 359 28.58 3.73 -3.28
N LEU A 360 27.24 3.65 -3.29
CA LEU A 360 26.41 4.29 -4.29
C LEU A 360 26.66 5.81 -4.38
N PHE A 361 26.62 6.52 -3.25
CA PHE A 361 26.84 7.96 -3.28
C PHE A 361 28.24 8.30 -3.79
N THR A 362 29.26 7.54 -3.39
CA THR A 362 30.63 7.71 -3.88
C THR A 362 30.71 7.53 -5.41
N GLU A 363 30.07 6.49 -5.95
CA GLU A 363 30.00 6.23 -7.40
C GLU A 363 29.30 7.37 -8.15
N LEU A 364 28.25 7.96 -7.55
CA LEU A 364 27.50 9.09 -8.11
C LEU A 364 28.18 10.46 -7.89
N GLY A 365 29.39 10.47 -7.32
CA GLY A 365 30.18 11.67 -7.05
C GLY A 365 29.68 12.51 -5.88
N GLY A 366 28.93 11.89 -4.97
CA GLY A 366 28.57 12.40 -3.65
C GLY A 366 29.52 11.89 -2.55
N ASP A 367 29.40 12.49 -1.38
CA ASP A 367 30.02 12.14 -0.11
C ASP A 367 28.97 12.35 1.00
N PRO A 368 28.16 11.32 1.34
CA PRO A 368 27.06 11.46 2.27
C PRO A 368 27.63 11.66 3.69
N GLN A 369 27.81 12.92 4.10
CA GLN A 369 28.56 13.24 5.32
C GLN A 369 27.82 12.90 6.62
N SER A 370 26.51 12.63 6.56
CA SER A 370 25.74 12.32 7.77
C SER A 370 24.44 11.57 7.47
N PHE A 371 24.14 10.59 8.32
CA PHE A 371 22.82 9.98 8.47
C PHE A 371 22.02 10.86 9.45
N GLU A 372 21.06 11.62 8.94
CA GLU A 372 20.26 12.55 9.73
C GLU A 372 19.06 11.80 10.32
N ARG A 373 19.04 11.59 11.65
CA ARG A 373 17.86 11.06 12.33
C ARG A 373 16.73 12.08 12.32
N GLN A 374 15.55 11.66 11.87
CA GLN A 374 14.35 12.47 11.82
C GLN A 374 13.30 11.93 12.80
N THR A 375 12.73 12.81 13.61
CA THR A 375 11.70 12.49 14.61
C THR A 375 10.38 13.24 14.36
N ARG A 376 10.33 14.05 13.30
CA ARG A 376 9.14 14.83 12.93
C ARG A 376 8.10 13.93 12.29
N LEU A 377 6.83 14.34 12.38
CA LEU A 377 5.73 13.73 11.64
C LEU A 377 6.05 13.76 10.14
N GLN A 378 6.11 12.58 9.53
CA GLN A 378 6.38 12.43 8.11
C GLN A 378 5.25 11.70 7.41
N LEU A 379 4.56 10.80 8.11
CA LEU A 379 3.54 9.92 7.55
C LEU A 379 2.18 10.19 8.20
N LEU A 380 1.16 10.45 7.37
CA LEU A 380 -0.24 10.50 7.77
C LEU A 380 -1.00 9.38 7.11
N ARG A 381 -1.92 8.74 7.83
CA ARG A 381 -2.94 7.86 7.27
C ARG A 381 -4.32 8.45 7.56
N ILE A 382 -5.11 8.61 6.52
CA ILE A 382 -6.50 9.09 6.62
C ILE A 382 -7.38 7.94 6.15
N ASN A 383 -8.25 7.42 7.00
CA ASN A 383 -9.19 6.35 6.66
C ASN A 383 -10.56 6.95 6.33
N GLY A 384 -11.35 6.24 5.51
CA GLY A 384 -12.74 6.54 5.25
C GLY A 384 -13.37 5.49 4.35
N ASP A 385 -14.66 5.62 4.06
CA ASP A 385 -15.47 4.59 3.39
C ASP A 385 -16.33 5.15 2.24
N SER A 386 -16.07 6.40 1.86
CA SER A 386 -16.87 7.13 0.87
C SER A 386 -16.76 6.52 -0.52
N THR A 387 -17.86 6.51 -1.25
CA THR A 387 -17.85 6.14 -2.68
C THR A 387 -16.92 7.07 -3.46
N LEU A 388 -16.12 6.49 -4.36
CA LEU A 388 -15.27 7.25 -5.26
C LEU A 388 -16.06 7.72 -6.48
N ASP A 389 -15.95 9.01 -6.78
CA ASP A 389 -16.61 9.63 -7.93
C ASP A 389 -15.73 9.70 -9.16
N GLN A 390 -16.38 9.66 -10.32
CA GLN A 390 -15.76 9.94 -11.61
C GLN A 390 -14.54 9.03 -11.87
N THR A 391 -14.73 7.75 -11.56
CA THR A 391 -13.73 6.70 -11.64
C THR A 391 -13.39 6.38 -13.09
N SER A 392 -12.10 6.23 -13.37
CA SER A 392 -11.58 5.76 -14.65
C SER A 392 -10.41 4.82 -14.40
N ARG A 393 -10.37 3.68 -15.09
CA ARG A 393 -9.28 2.71 -14.95
C ARG A 393 -8.04 3.18 -15.71
N MET A 394 -6.86 2.95 -15.13
CA MET A 394 -5.59 3.33 -15.74
C MET A 394 -4.52 2.28 -15.39
N THR A 395 -3.87 1.75 -16.42
CA THR A 395 -2.67 0.92 -16.27
C THR A 395 -1.46 1.81 -16.53
N PHE A 396 -0.62 2.06 -15.52
CA PHE A 396 0.56 2.93 -15.69
C PHE A 396 1.74 2.23 -16.39
N GLU A 397 1.85 0.91 -16.22
CA GLU A 397 2.93 0.08 -16.76
C GLU A 397 2.35 -1.18 -17.42
N PRO A 398 1.81 -1.07 -18.65
CA PRO A 398 1.14 -2.19 -19.31
C PRO A 398 2.07 -3.33 -19.70
N ASP A 399 3.37 -3.06 -19.80
CA ASP A 399 4.38 -4.05 -20.18
C ASP A 399 5.07 -4.70 -18.97
N HIS A 400 4.68 -4.33 -17.74
CA HIS A 400 5.22 -4.92 -16.52
C HIS A 400 4.68 -6.34 -16.32
N GLU A 401 5.51 -7.24 -15.79
CA GLU A 401 5.13 -8.65 -15.58
C GLU A 401 3.91 -8.83 -14.65
N PHE A 402 3.75 -7.89 -13.72
CA PHE A 402 2.56 -7.75 -12.87
C PHE A 402 1.78 -6.52 -13.30
N GLU A 403 1.00 -6.64 -14.39
CA GLU A 403 0.13 -5.56 -14.86
C GLU A 403 -0.81 -5.11 -13.72
N HIS A 404 -0.69 -3.83 -13.34
CA HIS A 404 -1.47 -3.25 -12.26
C HIS A 404 -2.39 -2.15 -12.80
N THR A 405 -3.69 -2.29 -12.54
CA THR A 405 -4.70 -1.31 -12.94
C THR A 405 -5.16 -0.51 -11.72
N ASP A 406 -4.88 0.79 -11.74
CA ASP A 406 -5.39 1.74 -10.75
C ASP A 406 -6.79 2.23 -11.14
N VAL A 407 -7.55 2.67 -10.14
CA VAL A 407 -8.77 3.46 -10.33
C VAL A 407 -8.48 4.93 -10.07
N VAL A 408 -8.42 5.73 -11.13
CA VAL A 408 -8.29 7.18 -10.99
C VAL A 408 -9.65 7.78 -10.69
N ALA A 409 -9.78 8.49 -9.56
CA ALA A 409 -11.00 9.16 -9.13
C ALA A 409 -10.73 10.62 -8.72
N ASN A 410 -11.80 11.36 -8.42
CA ASN A 410 -11.66 12.69 -7.80
C ASN A 410 -10.99 12.55 -6.43
N ASN A 411 -10.12 13.50 -6.08
CA ASN A 411 -9.57 13.53 -4.73
C ASN A 411 -10.70 13.95 -3.75
N PRO A 412 -11.06 13.10 -2.77
CA PRO A 412 -12.09 13.42 -1.79
C PRO A 412 -11.80 14.70 -0.98
N PHE A 413 -10.53 15.07 -0.84
CA PHE A 413 -10.10 16.22 -0.06
C PHE A 413 -9.88 17.49 -0.90
N TYR A 414 -10.19 17.47 -2.20
CA TYR A 414 -9.91 18.60 -3.09
C TYR A 414 -10.59 19.89 -2.61
N GLY A 415 -9.80 20.95 -2.45
CA GLY A 415 -10.26 22.26 -2.00
C GLY A 415 -10.58 22.38 -0.51
N SER A 416 -10.34 21.34 0.30
CA SER A 416 -10.73 21.32 1.71
C SER A 416 -9.62 20.85 2.65
N ALA A 417 -8.61 21.70 2.85
CA ALA A 417 -7.51 21.43 3.79
C ALA A 417 -8.00 21.27 5.25
N GLU A 418 -9.03 22.02 5.64
CA GLU A 418 -9.62 21.98 6.99
C GLU A 418 -10.14 20.57 7.33
N ARG A 419 -10.77 19.87 6.38
CA ARG A 419 -11.28 18.52 6.61
C ARG A 419 -10.21 17.46 6.85
N ILE A 420 -9.06 17.61 6.20
CA ILE A 420 -7.93 16.74 6.47
C ILE A 420 -7.52 16.91 7.93
N ASN A 421 -7.52 18.16 8.44
CA ASN A 421 -7.18 18.44 9.82
C ASN A 421 -8.27 17.95 10.79
N ASP A 422 -9.55 18.04 10.43
CA ASP A 422 -10.67 17.59 11.25
C ASP A 422 -10.69 16.07 11.49
N ALA A 423 -10.02 15.29 10.63
CA ALA A 423 -9.89 13.84 10.79
C ALA A 423 -8.97 13.42 11.96
N PHE A 424 -8.27 14.38 12.60
CA PHE A 424 -7.29 14.10 13.64
C PHE A 424 -7.56 14.92 14.91
N ASP A 425 -7.27 14.32 16.07
CA ASP A 425 -7.33 14.99 17.38
C ASP A 425 -6.18 15.99 17.64
N ILE A 426 -5.32 16.21 16.64
CA ILE A 426 -4.18 17.11 16.70
C ILE A 426 -4.17 18.05 15.50
N GLU A 427 -3.55 19.21 15.66
CA GLU A 427 -3.30 20.11 14.53
C GLU A 427 -2.26 19.46 13.59
N ILE A 428 -2.67 19.20 12.36
CA ILE A 428 -1.81 18.69 11.29
C ILE A 428 -1.07 19.86 10.63
N PRO A 429 0.22 19.71 10.30
CA PRO A 429 0.95 20.75 9.58
C PRO A 429 0.21 21.21 8.32
N LYS A 430 -0.09 22.51 8.26
CA LYS A 430 -0.87 23.13 7.19
C LYS A 430 -0.38 22.76 5.79
N GLN A 431 0.94 22.60 5.63
CA GLN A 431 1.56 22.23 4.36
C GLN A 431 1.10 20.85 3.88
N ILE A 432 0.94 19.87 4.78
CA ILE A 432 0.47 18.53 4.41
C ILE A 432 -0.99 18.57 3.98
N CYS A 433 -1.84 19.24 4.77
CA CYS A 433 -3.25 19.43 4.44
C CYS A 433 -3.41 20.15 3.09
N GLU A 434 -2.68 21.25 2.88
CA GLU A 434 -2.70 22.00 1.62
C GLU A 434 -2.13 21.19 0.45
N GLY A 435 -1.09 20.39 0.67
CA GLY A 435 -0.46 19.54 -0.32
C GLY A 435 -1.46 18.53 -0.89
N LEU A 436 -2.11 17.77 -0.01
CA LEU A 436 -3.15 16.81 -0.41
C LEU A 436 -4.39 17.52 -0.97
N SER A 437 -4.90 18.57 -0.33
CA SER A 437 -6.16 19.22 -0.76
C SER A 437 -6.07 19.95 -2.10
N ARG A 438 -4.86 20.25 -2.60
CA ARG A 438 -4.67 20.87 -3.91
C ARG A 438 -4.66 19.86 -5.05
N VAL A 439 -4.48 18.57 -4.75
CA VAL A 439 -4.47 17.51 -5.75
C VAL A 439 -5.88 17.26 -6.23
N ASN A 440 -6.13 17.40 -7.52
CA ASN A 440 -7.47 17.30 -8.07
C ASN A 440 -7.95 15.84 -8.26
N ARG A 441 -7.05 14.92 -8.60
CA ARG A 441 -7.35 13.50 -8.84
C ARG A 441 -6.27 12.59 -8.29
N LEU A 442 -6.67 11.39 -7.87
CA LEU A 442 -5.80 10.39 -7.25
C LEU A 442 -5.96 9.03 -7.97
N PRO A 443 -4.86 8.31 -8.23
CA PRO A 443 -4.90 6.92 -8.71
C PRO A 443 -4.94 5.95 -7.54
N PHE A 444 -6.13 5.43 -7.22
CA PHE A 444 -6.32 4.48 -6.12
C PHE A 444 -5.87 3.07 -6.51
N ASP A 445 -5.04 2.46 -5.67
CA ASP A 445 -4.85 1.02 -5.66
C ASP A 445 -6.16 0.36 -5.19
N VAL A 446 -6.56 -0.73 -5.84
CA VAL A 446 -7.78 -1.46 -5.50
C VAL A 446 -7.38 -2.77 -4.83
N SER A 447 -7.72 -2.92 -3.56
CA SER A 447 -7.50 -4.16 -2.80
C SER A 447 -8.13 -5.35 -3.55
N GLY A 448 -7.33 -6.37 -3.82
CA GLY A 448 -7.72 -7.55 -4.61
C GLY A 448 -7.72 -7.35 -6.13
N GLY A 449 -7.32 -6.16 -6.62
CA GLY A 449 -7.27 -5.81 -8.02
C GLY A 449 -8.60 -5.36 -8.61
N VAL A 450 -8.58 -4.97 -9.89
CA VAL A 450 -9.76 -4.47 -10.61
C VAL A 450 -10.34 -5.54 -11.52
N HIS A 451 -11.58 -5.95 -11.28
CA HIS A 451 -12.31 -6.87 -12.13
C HIS A 451 -13.07 -6.14 -13.26
N PRO A 452 -13.18 -6.71 -14.48
CA PRO A 452 -13.92 -6.10 -15.59
C PRO A 452 -15.38 -5.72 -15.28
N LYS A 453 -16.02 -6.42 -14.33
CA LYS A 453 -17.40 -6.13 -13.90
C LYS A 453 -17.53 -5.04 -12.84
N ASP A 454 -16.45 -4.64 -12.16
CA ASP A 454 -16.53 -3.61 -11.13
C ASP A 454 -17.06 -2.30 -11.70
N ARG A 455 -18.02 -1.69 -10.99
CA ARG A 455 -18.69 -0.45 -11.41
C ARG A 455 -18.54 0.69 -10.41
N SER A 456 -18.32 0.35 -9.14
CA SER A 456 -18.24 1.29 -8.03
C SER A 456 -17.08 0.91 -7.14
N PHE A 457 -16.37 1.92 -6.66
CA PHE A 457 -15.23 1.77 -5.77
C PHE A 457 -15.46 2.64 -4.55
N SER A 458 -14.88 2.26 -3.42
CA SER A 458 -14.89 3.08 -2.22
C SER A 458 -13.50 3.35 -1.75
N PHE A 459 -13.32 4.59 -1.33
CA PHE A 459 -12.19 5.00 -0.54
C PHE A 459 -12.04 4.05 0.66
N ASP A 460 -10.80 3.68 0.96
CA ASP A 460 -10.46 2.93 2.16
C ASP A 460 -9.51 3.76 3.04
N HIS A 461 -8.32 4.06 2.51
CA HIS A 461 -7.38 4.97 3.21
C HIS A 461 -6.42 5.67 2.25
N ILE A 462 -5.85 6.80 2.68
CA ILE A 462 -4.74 7.50 2.01
C ILE A 462 -3.58 7.58 2.98
N GLU A 463 -2.40 7.16 2.54
CA GLU A 463 -1.15 7.44 3.22
C GLU A 463 -0.45 8.63 2.54
N VAL A 464 0.08 9.57 3.33
CA VAL A 464 0.77 10.77 2.86
C VAL A 464 2.11 10.88 3.56
N LEU A 465 3.18 10.68 2.79
CA LEU A 465 4.55 10.88 3.23
C LEU A 465 5.07 12.25 2.76
N GLN A 466 5.47 13.11 3.69
CA GLN A 466 6.12 14.39 3.39
C GLN A 466 7.64 14.27 3.42
N MET A 467 8.30 14.82 2.41
CA MET A 467 9.76 14.97 2.35
C MET A 467 10.19 16.36 1.88
N ASP A 468 11.25 16.88 2.50
CA ASP A 468 11.78 18.22 2.19
C ASP A 468 13.04 18.12 1.34
N GLY A 469 13.00 18.45 0.05
CA GLY A 469 14.15 18.40 -0.86
C GLY A 469 14.52 19.75 -1.48
N LEU A 470 14.90 19.75 -2.76
CA LEU A 470 14.93 20.95 -3.60
C LEU A 470 13.57 21.66 -3.62
N ILE A 471 12.53 20.85 -3.47
CA ILE A 471 11.13 21.19 -3.43
C ILE A 471 10.47 20.34 -2.34
N GLN A 472 9.38 20.82 -1.77
CA GLN A 472 8.59 19.96 -0.88
C GLN A 472 7.91 18.91 -1.72
N THR A 473 8.09 17.64 -1.35
CA THR A 473 7.57 16.49 -2.10
C THR A 473 6.65 15.68 -1.20
N PHE A 474 5.46 15.37 -1.69
CA PHE A 474 4.49 14.49 -1.04
C PHE A 474 4.37 13.21 -1.84
N ILE A 475 4.51 12.07 -1.18
CA ILE A 475 4.16 10.76 -1.75
C ILE A 475 2.80 10.40 -1.18
N ILE A 476 1.84 10.20 -2.05
CA ILE A 476 0.46 9.90 -1.69
C ILE A 476 0.16 8.49 -2.17
N GLU A 477 -0.26 7.64 -1.24
CA GLU A 477 -0.61 6.25 -1.50
C GLU A 477 -2.09 6.03 -1.17
N PRO A 478 -2.98 6.20 -2.16
CA PRO A 478 -4.41 6.08 -1.95
C PRO A 478 -4.88 4.65 -2.24
N PHE A 479 -5.67 4.09 -1.32
CA PHE A 479 -6.24 2.76 -1.39
C PHE A 479 -7.77 2.82 -1.46
N SER A 480 -8.33 1.82 -2.13
CA SER A 480 -9.75 1.64 -2.33
C SER A 480 -10.11 0.17 -2.43
N HIS A 481 -11.40 -0.14 -2.35
CA HIS A 481 -11.92 -1.46 -2.62
C HIS A 481 -13.10 -1.39 -3.59
N SER A 482 -13.34 -2.47 -4.33
CA SER A 482 -14.56 -2.59 -5.15
C SER A 482 -15.78 -2.72 -4.23
N ARG A 483 -16.77 -1.83 -4.37
CA ARG A 483 -18.08 -2.07 -3.76
C ARG A 483 -18.72 -3.17 -4.58
N LYS A 484 -18.84 -4.37 -3.99
CA LYS A 484 -19.54 -5.52 -4.58
C LYS A 484 -20.73 -5.03 -5.39
N THR A 485 -20.70 -5.26 -6.71
CA THR A 485 -21.97 -5.44 -7.41
C THR A 485 -22.51 -6.76 -6.91
N ASP A 486 -23.75 -6.82 -6.45
CA ASP A 486 -24.53 -8.07 -6.25
C ASP A 486 -24.60 -8.98 -7.50
N ALA A 487 -23.90 -8.62 -8.58
CA ALA A 487 -23.73 -9.40 -9.77
C ALA A 487 -22.51 -10.34 -9.64
N ASP A 488 -22.84 -11.62 -9.43
CA ASP A 488 -22.06 -12.78 -9.87
C ASP A 488 -20.76 -13.09 -9.11
N ILE A 489 -20.87 -13.64 -7.90
CA ILE A 489 -20.20 -14.95 -7.73
C ILE A 489 -20.91 -15.84 -8.78
N PRO A 490 -20.22 -16.37 -9.81
CA PRO A 490 -20.88 -17.24 -10.77
C PRO A 490 -21.58 -18.33 -9.97
N ARG A 491 -22.91 -18.43 -10.07
CA ARG A 491 -23.56 -19.70 -9.72
C ARG A 491 -22.88 -20.72 -10.60
N ILE A 492 -22.06 -21.56 -9.99
CA ILE A 492 -21.48 -22.71 -10.66
C ILE A 492 -22.68 -23.61 -10.95
N ASP A 493 -23.16 -23.55 -12.19
CA ASP A 493 -24.15 -24.51 -12.67
C ASP A 493 -23.40 -25.83 -12.84
N LEU A 494 -23.37 -26.63 -11.77
CA LEU A 494 -22.58 -27.86 -11.67
C LEU A 494 -23.06 -28.96 -12.62
N GLY A 495 -24.03 -28.69 -13.49
CA GLY A 495 -24.52 -29.67 -14.46
C GLY A 495 -24.96 -30.96 -13.79
N ILE A 496 -25.44 -30.90 -12.54
CA ILE A 496 -25.98 -32.07 -11.86
C ILE A 496 -27.31 -32.38 -12.58
N PRO A 497 -27.41 -33.53 -13.26
CA PRO A 497 -28.68 -33.92 -13.86
C PRO A 497 -29.71 -34.04 -12.73
N SER A 498 -30.84 -33.35 -12.88
CA SER A 498 -32.00 -33.57 -12.02
C SER A 498 -32.40 -35.04 -12.12
N GLU A 499 -32.23 -35.79 -11.04
CA GLU A 499 -32.73 -37.16 -10.96
C GLU A 499 -34.27 -37.15 -11.03
N GLU A 500 -34.81 -37.84 -12.03
CA GLU A 500 -36.19 -38.33 -12.08
C GLU A 500 -36.35 -39.61 -11.26
#